data_AF-A0A2U9LEX6-F1
#
_entry.id   AF-A0A2U9LEX6-F1
#
_cell.length_a   1.000
_cell.length_b   1.000
_cell.length_c   1.000
_cell.angle_alpha   90.00
_cell.angle_beta   90.00
_cell.angle_gamma   90.00
#
_symmetry.space_group_name_H-M   'P 1'
#
loop_
_entity.id
_entity.type
_entity.pdbx_description
1 polymer ?
#
loop_
_entity_poly.entity_id
_entity_poly.type
_entity_poly.pdbx_seq_one_letter_code
_entity_poly.pdbx_strand_id
1 'polypeptide(L)'
;MKTADMLAKYLNEWPCKYVRIVQGDDSIFYGVFAGNEMLCEAIPGERLAGLTLSDDHGIGVTCHDWISAQKTEMEKGNVFDISRAVYAKEKSDDDYMRENLYNMKLQCLAEVLSKRSLLDVVGAEQDAKAINAAFDKITF
;
A
#
# COMPACT_ATOMS: atom_id res chain seq x y z
N MET A 1 10.98 11.80 -15.54
CA MET A 1 11.21 10.49 -14.86
C MET A 1 9.89 10.08 -14.24
N LYS A 2 9.52 8.79 -14.32
CA LYS A 2 8.26 8.29 -13.74
C LYS A 2 8.35 8.19 -12.23
N THR A 3 7.20 8.30 -11.56
CA THR A 3 7.06 8.22 -10.10
C THR A 3 7.61 6.89 -9.58
N ALA A 4 7.31 5.78 -10.24
CA ALA A 4 7.82 4.46 -9.87
C ALA A 4 9.36 4.38 -9.92
N ASP A 5 9.97 4.97 -10.95
CA ASP A 5 11.43 5.01 -11.10
C ASP A 5 12.10 5.87 -10.00
N MET A 6 11.46 6.97 -9.61
CA MET A 6 11.93 7.77 -8.46
C MET A 6 11.88 6.94 -7.19
N LEU A 7 10.72 6.37 -6.88
CA LEU A 7 10.53 5.58 -5.68
C LEU A 7 11.49 4.37 -5.63
N ALA A 8 11.78 3.74 -6.76
CA ALA A 8 12.75 2.64 -6.85
C ALA A 8 14.17 3.04 -6.43
N LYS A 9 14.55 4.32 -6.60
CA LYS A 9 15.87 4.84 -6.21
C LYS A 9 15.95 5.28 -4.75
N TYR A 10 14.81 5.65 -4.15
CA TYR A 10 14.76 6.26 -2.83
C TYR A 10 14.06 5.39 -1.77
N LEU A 11 13.36 4.33 -2.15
CA LEU A 11 12.75 3.39 -1.21
C LEU A 11 13.50 2.05 -1.26
N ASN A 12 14.01 1.62 -0.11
CA ASN A 12 14.61 0.28 0.02
C ASN A 12 13.52 -0.79 -0.01
N GLU A 13 12.42 -0.50 0.66
CA GLU A 13 11.25 -1.36 0.75
C GLU A 13 9.98 -0.54 0.53
N TRP A 14 8.95 -1.20 0.01
CA TRP A 14 7.63 -0.59 -0.10
C TRP A 14 7.00 -0.45 1.29
N PRO A 15 6.56 0.74 1.72
CA PRO A 15 5.90 0.89 3.00
C PRO A 15 4.56 0.13 2.98
N CYS A 16 4.50 -1.02 3.66
CA CYS A 16 3.38 -1.96 3.52
C CYS A 16 2.03 -1.39 3.97
N LYS A 17 2.01 -0.30 4.73
CA LYS A 17 0.78 0.40 5.11
C LYS A 17 0.06 1.08 3.94
N TYR A 18 0.77 1.32 2.82
CA TYR A 18 0.21 1.99 1.66
C TYR A 18 -0.06 1.01 0.53
N VAL A 19 -1.25 1.07 -0.05
CA VAL A 19 -1.59 0.32 -1.27
C VAL A 19 -1.13 1.05 -2.54
N ARG A 20 -0.97 2.37 -2.42
CA ARG A 20 -0.60 3.27 -3.51
C ARG A 20 0.15 4.47 -2.97
N ILE A 21 1.09 4.98 -3.74
CA ILE A 21 1.81 6.23 -3.45
C ILE A 21 1.60 7.18 -4.64
N VAL A 22 1.23 8.42 -4.40
CA VAL A 22 1.05 9.45 -5.42
C VAL A 22 1.93 10.65 -5.11
N GLN A 23 2.53 11.27 -6.13
CA GLN A 23 3.18 12.56 -5.97
C GLN A 23 2.15 13.67 -6.22
N GLY A 24 1.97 14.57 -5.26
CA GLY A 24 1.12 15.75 -5.41
C GLY A 24 1.79 16.88 -6.20
N ASP A 25 1.00 17.88 -6.58
CA ASP A 25 1.46 19.08 -7.30
C ASP A 25 2.45 19.93 -6.49
N ASP A 26 2.43 19.76 -5.17
CA ASP A 26 3.39 20.33 -4.22
C ASP A 26 4.72 19.58 -4.19
N SER A 27 4.92 18.60 -5.08
CA SER A 27 6.08 17.71 -5.13
C SER A 27 6.24 16.80 -3.90
N ILE A 28 5.25 16.73 -3.03
CA ILE A 28 5.22 15.84 -1.86
C ILE A 28 4.66 14.48 -2.28
N PHE A 29 5.20 13.41 -1.69
CA PHE A 29 4.67 12.07 -1.88
C PHE A 29 3.64 11.75 -0.80
N TYR A 30 2.50 11.24 -1.21
CA TYR A 30 1.38 10.87 -0.36
C TYR A 30 1.09 9.38 -0.47
N GLY A 31 0.93 8.72 0.67
CA GLY A 31 0.53 7.32 0.76
C GLY A 31 -0.98 7.18 0.94
N VAL A 32 -1.58 6.23 0.22
CA VAL A 32 -3.01 5.86 0.30
C VAL A 32 -3.14 4.57 1.09
N PHE A 33 -4.03 4.55 2.08
CA PHE A 33 -4.25 3.39 2.94
C PHE A 33 -5.14 2.32 2.31
N ALA A 34 -4.88 1.06 2.64
CA ALA A 34 -5.80 -0.04 2.35
C ALA A 34 -7.14 0.20 3.05
N GLY A 35 -8.25 0.15 2.31
CA GLY A 35 -9.60 0.31 2.86
C GLY A 35 -10.00 1.75 3.21
N ASN A 36 -9.13 2.74 2.97
CA ASN A 36 -9.46 4.15 3.12
C ASN A 36 -8.83 4.98 1.99
N GLU A 37 -9.36 4.76 0.78
CA GLU A 37 -8.85 5.31 -0.47
C GLU A 37 -9.10 6.83 -0.61
N MET A 38 -9.92 7.40 0.28
CA MET A 38 -10.22 8.83 0.35
C MET A 38 -9.23 9.61 1.22
N LEU A 39 -8.42 8.93 2.05
CA LEU A 39 -7.44 9.57 2.92
C LEU A 39 -6.03 9.29 2.42
N CYS A 40 -5.33 10.37 2.10
CA CYS A 40 -3.92 10.38 1.77
C CYS A 40 -3.14 11.01 2.92
N GLU A 41 -2.00 10.44 3.29
CA GLU A 41 -1.07 11.08 4.23
C GLU A 41 0.28 11.35 3.57
N ALA A 42 0.92 12.46 3.93
CA ALA A 42 2.27 12.75 3.44
C ALA A 42 3.21 11.66 3.95
N ILE A 43 4.01 11.08 3.04
CA ILE A 43 5.04 10.12 3.40
C ILE A 43 6.18 10.90 4.07
N PRO A 44 6.46 10.66 5.36
CA PRO A 44 7.47 11.42 6.07
C PRO A 44 8.87 11.09 5.55
N GLY A 45 9.70 12.12 5.35
CA GLY A 45 11.11 11.95 5.03
C GLY A 45 11.70 13.13 4.25
N GLU A 46 12.72 13.77 4.82
CA GLU A 46 13.47 14.85 4.16
C GLU A 46 14.11 14.41 2.83
N ARG A 47 14.31 13.10 2.62
CA ARG A 47 14.92 12.54 1.41
C ARG A 47 13.96 12.37 0.22
N LEU A 48 12.65 12.24 0.46
CA LEU A 48 11.62 12.29 -0.59
C LEU A 48 11.13 13.73 -0.81
N ALA A 49 11.32 14.59 0.18
CA ALA A 49 11.06 16.02 0.05
C ALA A 49 12.04 16.67 -0.93
N GLY A 50 11.55 17.63 -1.72
CA GLY A 50 12.38 18.39 -2.67
C GLY A 50 12.74 17.64 -3.95
N LEU A 51 12.22 16.43 -4.18
CA LEU A 51 12.30 15.78 -5.49
C LEU A 51 11.44 16.54 -6.49
N THR A 52 11.93 16.67 -7.72
CA THR A 52 11.18 17.31 -8.81
C THR A 52 9.92 16.53 -9.15
N LEU A 53 8.91 17.24 -9.64
CA LEU A 53 7.67 16.65 -10.14
C LEU A 53 7.95 15.57 -11.21
N SER A 54 7.31 14.42 -11.09
CA SER A 54 7.38 13.34 -12.06
C SER A 54 6.52 13.61 -13.29
N ASP A 55 6.81 12.89 -14.37
CA ASP A 55 6.08 13.01 -15.63
C ASP A 55 4.63 12.48 -15.50
N ASP A 56 4.37 11.68 -14.47
CA ASP A 56 3.09 11.06 -14.13
C ASP A 56 2.62 11.46 -12.73
N HIS A 57 2.97 12.66 -12.27
CA HIS A 57 2.45 13.19 -11.00
C HIS A 57 0.91 13.21 -11.00
N GLY A 58 0.32 13.03 -9.82
CA GLY A 58 -1.11 12.80 -9.67
C GLY A 58 -1.57 11.38 -10.07
N ILE A 59 -0.73 10.59 -10.77
CA ILE A 59 -1.00 9.18 -11.05
C ILE A 59 -0.33 8.34 -9.96
N GLY A 60 -1.16 7.71 -9.13
CA GLY A 60 -0.64 6.89 -8.04
C GLY A 60 -0.05 5.57 -8.53
N VAL A 61 1.09 5.23 -7.95
CA VAL A 61 1.93 4.05 -8.22
C VAL A 61 1.65 2.97 -7.18
N THR A 62 1.58 1.71 -7.61
CA THR A 62 1.41 0.56 -6.71
C THR A 62 2.75 -0.08 -6.34
N CYS A 63 2.73 -0.96 -5.34
CA CYS A 63 3.88 -1.80 -5.00
C CYS A 63 4.39 -2.62 -6.21
N HIS A 64 3.47 -3.08 -7.08
CA HIS A 64 3.84 -3.87 -8.26
C HIS A 64 4.63 -3.05 -9.29
N ASP A 65 4.19 -1.81 -9.54
CA ASP A 65 4.86 -0.88 -10.44
C ASP A 65 6.27 -0.54 -9.93
N TRP A 66 6.39 -0.32 -8.61
CA TRP A 66 7.67 -0.07 -7.96
C TRP A 66 8.62 -1.27 -8.00
N ILE A 67 8.15 -2.50 -7.71
CA ILE A 67 8.96 -3.73 -7.84
C ILE A 67 9.47 -3.89 -9.28
N SER A 68 8.62 -3.60 -10.26
CA SER A 68 8.97 -3.70 -11.67
C SER A 68 10.07 -2.69 -12.02
N ALA A 69 9.94 -1.43 -11.57
CA ALA A 69 10.96 -0.41 -11.74
C ALA A 69 12.29 -0.76 -11.04
N GLN A 70 12.25 -1.30 -9.81
CA GLN A 70 13.44 -1.79 -9.13
C GLN A 70 14.15 -2.89 -9.92
N LYS A 71 13.42 -3.91 -10.40
CA LYS A 71 14.00 -5.00 -11.20
C LYS A 71 14.67 -4.47 -12.46
N THR A 72 14.02 -3.58 -13.19
CA THR A 72 14.59 -2.96 -14.39
C THR A 72 15.86 -2.17 -14.11
N GLU A 73 15.96 -1.47 -12.97
CA GLU A 73 17.19 -0.78 -12.60
C GLU A 73 18.31 -1.74 -12.19
N MET A 74 17.98 -2.82 -11.46
CA MET A 74 18.94 -3.88 -11.14
C MET A 74 19.49 -4.57 -12.40
N GLU A 75 18.64 -4.83 -13.39
CA GLU A 75 19.03 -5.40 -14.69
C GLU A 75 20.00 -4.49 -15.47
N LYS A 76 19.88 -3.17 -15.31
CA LYS A 76 20.81 -2.19 -15.88
C LYS A 76 22.15 -2.09 -15.12
N GLY A 77 22.31 -2.87 -14.05
CA GLY A 77 23.50 -2.82 -13.19
C GLY A 77 23.51 -1.64 -12.21
N ASN A 78 22.41 -0.89 -12.11
CA ASN A 78 22.27 0.16 -11.11
C ASN A 78 21.92 -0.50 -9.78
N VAL A 79 22.87 -0.51 -8.86
CA VAL A 79 22.64 -0.99 -7.50
C VAL A 79 21.86 0.07 -6.73
N PHE A 80 20.90 -0.40 -5.93
CA PHE A 80 20.15 0.44 -5.02
C PHE A 80 21.12 1.19 -4.08
N ASP A 81 21.06 2.52 -4.09
CA ASP A 81 21.87 3.33 -3.18
C ASP A 81 21.19 3.37 -1.80
N ILE A 82 21.57 2.39 -0.96
CA ILE A 82 21.07 2.26 0.42
C ILE A 82 21.26 3.55 1.21
N SER A 83 22.28 4.36 0.88
CA SER A 83 22.52 5.62 1.57
C SER A 83 21.42 6.66 1.31
N ARG A 84 20.59 6.48 0.27
CA ARG A 84 19.50 7.37 -0.15
C ARG A 84 18.11 6.81 0.17
N ALA A 85 18.04 5.62 0.73
CA ALA A 85 16.81 4.98 1.14
C ALA A 85 16.06 5.76 2.23
N VAL A 86 14.75 5.90 2.06
CA VAL A 86 13.82 6.10 3.16
C VAL A 86 13.48 4.72 3.71
N TYR A 87 13.76 4.53 5.00
CA TYR A 87 13.31 3.37 5.73
C TYR A 87 11.83 3.55 6.04
N ALA A 88 11.01 2.53 5.76
CA ALA A 88 9.70 2.50 6.37
C ALA A 88 9.92 2.48 7.89
N LYS A 89 9.10 3.23 8.63
CA LYS A 89 9.08 3.09 10.08
C LYS A 89 8.87 1.60 10.37
N GLU A 90 9.75 1.03 11.19
CA GLU A 90 9.68 -0.36 11.62
C GLU A 90 8.22 -0.68 11.98
N LYS A 91 7.63 -1.68 11.32
CA LYS A 91 6.25 -2.08 11.58
C LYS A 91 6.14 -2.34 13.07
N SER A 92 5.26 -1.59 13.74
CA SER A 92 4.96 -1.85 15.14
C SER A 92 4.23 -3.20 15.27
N ASP A 93 4.29 -3.82 16.44
CA ASP A 93 3.47 -5.01 16.73
C ASP A 93 1.99 -4.76 16.43
N ASP A 94 1.51 -3.52 16.63
CA ASP A 94 0.16 -3.09 16.27
C ASP A 94 -0.10 -3.16 14.75
N ASP A 95 0.89 -2.82 13.91
CA ASP A 95 0.78 -2.91 12.46
C ASP A 95 0.69 -4.38 12.02
N TYR A 96 1.52 -5.25 12.61
CA TYR A 96 1.46 -6.69 12.37
C TYR A 96 0.14 -7.30 12.82
N MET A 97 -0.36 -6.91 13.99
CA MET A 97 -1.65 -7.37 14.51
C MET A 97 -2.81 -6.92 13.62
N ARG A 98 -2.82 -5.65 13.19
CA ARG A 98 -3.84 -5.13 12.25
C ARG A 98 -3.83 -5.87 10.91
N GLU A 99 -2.65 -6.12 10.35
CA GLU A 99 -2.50 -6.85 9.08
C GLU A 99 -2.94 -8.31 9.22
N ASN A 100 -2.58 -8.97 10.32
CA ASN A 100 -3.02 -10.34 10.60
C ASN A 100 -4.55 -10.43 10.74
N LEU A 101 -5.17 -9.50 11.47
CA LEU A 101 -6.62 -9.42 11.61
C LEU A 101 -7.31 -9.17 10.26
N TYR A 102 -6.75 -8.27 9.44
CA TYR A 102 -7.26 -7.99 8.11
C TYR A 102 -7.19 -9.23 7.20
N ASN A 103 -6.06 -9.92 7.20
CA ASN A 103 -5.88 -11.15 6.41
C ASN A 103 -6.84 -12.27 6.87
N MET A 104 -7.07 -12.42 8.18
CA MET A 104 -8.09 -13.34 8.71
C MET A 104 -9.51 -12.94 8.26
N LYS A 105 -9.87 -11.65 8.33
CA LYS A 105 -11.17 -11.15 7.84
C LYS A 105 -11.38 -11.52 6.36
N LEU A 106 -10.36 -11.32 5.51
CA LEU A 106 -10.42 -11.68 4.09
C LEU A 106 -10.55 -13.19 3.86
N GLN A 107 -9.82 -14.02 4.60
CA GLN A 107 -9.93 -15.47 4.50
C GLN A 107 -11.32 -15.97 4.89
N CYS A 108 -11.89 -15.46 5.99
CA CYS A 108 -13.26 -15.78 6.38
C CYS A 108 -14.27 -15.34 5.32
N LEU A 109 -14.11 -14.14 4.74
CA LEU A 109 -15.00 -13.67 3.69
C LEU A 109 -14.91 -14.54 2.44
N ALA A 110 -13.70 -14.89 2.00
CA ALA A 110 -13.50 -15.78 0.87
C ALA A 110 -14.14 -17.16 1.10
N GLU A 111 -13.98 -17.72 2.31
CA GLU A 111 -14.59 -19.00 2.67
C GLU A 111 -16.12 -18.93 2.64
N VAL A 112 -16.74 -17.89 3.22
CA VAL A 112 -18.19 -17.71 3.22
C VAL A 112 -18.72 -17.54 1.80
N LEU A 113 -18.09 -16.67 1.00
CA LEU A 113 -18.50 -16.43 -0.37
C LEU A 113 -18.37 -17.68 -1.24
N SER A 114 -17.31 -18.48 -1.05
CA SER A 114 -17.11 -19.74 -1.79
C SER A 114 -18.17 -20.81 -1.51
N LYS A 115 -18.86 -20.73 -0.37
CA LYS A 115 -19.93 -21.65 0.02
C LYS A 115 -21.31 -21.21 -0.49
N ARG A 116 -21.44 -20.01 -1.07
CA ARG A 116 -22.70 -19.56 -1.68
C ARG A 116 -22.94 -20.27 -3.00
N SER A 117 -24.16 -20.72 -3.22
CA SER A 117 -24.61 -21.32 -4.49
C SER A 117 -24.74 -20.28 -5.62
N LEU A 118 -25.01 -19.03 -5.27
CA LEU A 118 -25.06 -17.89 -6.18
C LEU A 118 -24.45 -16.68 -5.47
N LEU A 119 -23.55 -15.98 -6.18
CA LEU A 119 -22.89 -14.79 -5.67
C LEU A 119 -23.63 -13.56 -6.20
N ASP A 120 -24.45 -12.95 -5.35
CA ASP A 120 -25.14 -11.70 -5.62
C ASP A 120 -24.55 -10.57 -4.78
N VAL A 121 -24.56 -9.34 -5.31
CA VAL A 121 -23.90 -8.18 -4.68
C VAL A 121 -24.49 -7.88 -3.29
N VAL A 122 -25.82 -7.95 -3.17
CA VAL A 122 -26.51 -7.64 -1.91
C VAL A 122 -26.15 -8.67 -0.83
N GLY A 123 -26.12 -9.95 -1.19
CA GLY A 123 -25.71 -11.03 -0.30
C GLY A 123 -24.24 -10.96 0.11
N ALA A 124 -23.35 -10.66 -0.83
CA ALA A 124 -21.92 -10.50 -0.55
C ALA A 124 -21.65 -9.32 0.40
N GLU A 125 -22.35 -8.20 0.22
CA GLU A 125 -22.26 -7.05 1.14
C GLU A 125 -22.79 -7.38 2.54
N GLN A 126 -23.88 -8.15 2.64
CA GLN A 126 -24.42 -8.58 3.92
C GLN A 126 -23.45 -9.50 4.67
N ASP A 127 -22.82 -10.46 3.96
CA ASP A 127 -21.82 -11.34 4.54
C ASP A 127 -20.59 -10.55 5.02
N ALA A 128 -20.10 -9.60 4.21
CA ALA A 128 -18.99 -8.72 4.59
C ALA A 128 -19.32 -7.88 5.84
N LYS A 129 -20.54 -7.33 5.91
CA LYS A 129 -21.01 -6.58 7.09
C LYS A 129 -21.09 -7.47 8.33
N ALA A 130 -21.61 -8.69 8.19
CA ALA A 130 -21.73 -9.63 9.30
C ALA A 130 -20.36 -10.08 9.83
N ILE A 131 -19.41 -10.38 8.93
CA ILE A 131 -18.04 -10.76 9.29
C ILE A 131 -17.33 -9.59 9.98
N ASN A 132 -17.41 -8.38 9.43
CA ASN A 132 -16.83 -7.21 10.06
C ASN A 132 -17.40 -6.99 11.47
N ALA A 133 -18.72 -7.03 11.63
CA ALA A 133 -19.37 -6.90 12.94
C ALA A 133 -18.98 -8.01 13.92
N ALA A 134 -18.73 -9.23 13.45
CA ALA A 134 -18.28 -10.34 14.30
C ALA A 134 -16.84 -10.11 14.81
N PHE A 135 -15.93 -9.72 13.93
CA PHE A 135 -14.55 -9.42 14.29
C PHE A 135 -14.41 -8.18 15.17
N ASP A 136 -15.23 -7.16 14.95
CA ASP A 136 -15.22 -5.96 15.79
C ASP A 136 -15.61 -6.29 17.25
N LYS A 137 -16.42 -7.33 17.47
CA LYS A 137 -16.75 -7.87 18.80
C LYS A 137 -15.67 -8.79 19.40
N ILE A 138 -14.69 -9.21 18.61
CA ILE A 138 -13.58 -10.09 19.05
C ILE A 138 -12.36 -9.26 19.50
N THR A 139 -12.47 -7.93 19.54
CA THR A 139 -11.40 -7.07 20.02
C THR A 139 -11.12 -7.29 21.53
N PHE A 140 -9.84 -7.48 21.86
CA PHE A 140 -9.27 -7.53 23.20
C PHE A 140 -9.03 -6.12 23.76
#